data_AF-A0A0F9MB57-F1
#
_entry.id   AF-A0A0F9MB57-F1
#
_cell.length_a   1.000
_cell.length_b   1.000
_cell.length_c   1.000
_cell.angle_alpha   90.00
_cell.angle_beta   90.00
_cell.angle_gamma   90.00
#
_symmetry.space_group_name_H-M   'P 1'
#
loop_
_entity.id
_entity.type
_entity.pdbx_description
1 polymer ?
#
loop_
_entity_poly.entity_id
_entity_poly.type
_entity_poly.pdbx_seq_one_letter_code
_entity_poly.pdbx_strand_id
1 'polypeptide(L)'
;MILMFASIITEHTGMIKIWFGSIATIPGGWRLCDGIDGTPDLRHRFVIGAGPSYLPDDTGGDITHAHSELLGCGVLAAGTDIGVTTDTRSNLPPYYALCYIMKL
;
A
#
# COMPACT_ATOMS: atom_id res chain seq x y z
N MET A 1 22.22 -22.04 29.03
CA MET A 1 20.95 -22.77 28.83
C MET A 1 19.95 -22.23 29.83
N ILE A 2 18.95 -21.43 29.49
CA ILE A 2 18.59 -20.79 28.23
C ILE A 2 18.03 -19.42 28.67
N LEU A 3 18.48 -18.35 28.03
CA LEU A 3 18.02 -17.00 28.29
C LEU A 3 16.54 -16.90 27.88
N MET A 4 15.61 -17.25 28.77
CA MET A 4 14.16 -17.02 28.60
C MET A 4 13.80 -15.55 28.87
N PHE A 5 14.61 -14.62 28.36
CA PHE A 5 14.27 -13.20 28.27
C PHE A 5 13.73 -12.86 26.87
N ALA A 6 13.12 -13.83 26.19
CA ALA A 6 12.19 -13.51 25.12
C ALA A 6 10.97 -12.89 25.80
N SER A 7 10.90 -11.56 25.80
CA SER A 7 9.70 -10.81 26.11
C SER A 7 8.52 -11.48 25.38
N ILE A 8 7.73 -12.27 26.10
CA ILE A 8 6.43 -12.75 25.66
C ILE A 8 5.53 -11.51 25.69
N ILE A 9 5.61 -10.71 24.62
CA ILE A 9 4.41 -10.09 24.13
C ILE A 9 3.67 -11.24 23.43
N THR A 10 2.61 -11.75 24.04
CA THR A 10 1.72 -12.70 23.36
C THR A 10 1.12 -11.96 22.17
N GLU A 11 1.73 -12.16 21.01
CA GLU A 11 1.28 -11.53 19.80
C GLU A 11 0.03 -12.23 19.32
N HIS A 12 -1.10 -11.52 19.34
CA HIS A 12 -2.37 -12.05 18.86
C HIS A 12 -2.32 -12.27 17.34
N THR A 13 -2.93 -13.35 16.89
CA THR A 13 -3.19 -13.60 15.47
C THR A 13 -3.89 -12.40 14.84
N GLY A 14 -3.46 -12.02 13.63
CA GLY A 14 -3.99 -10.86 12.90
C GLY A 14 -3.19 -9.58 13.07
N MET A 15 -2.21 -9.52 13.98
CA MET A 15 -1.33 -8.35 14.07
C MET A 15 -0.44 -8.23 12.84
N ILE A 16 -0.41 -7.02 12.27
CA ILE A 16 0.39 -6.70 11.07
C ILE A 16 1.64 -5.92 11.48
N LYS A 17 2.79 -6.33 10.96
CA LYS A 17 4.07 -5.65 11.14
C LYS A 17 4.76 -5.45 9.80
N ILE A 18 5.67 -4.47 9.79
CA ILE A 18 6.56 -4.21 8.65
C ILE A 18 7.79 -5.11 8.77
N TRP A 19 8.16 -5.78 7.67
CA TRP A 19 9.27 -6.72 7.57
C TRP A 19 10.27 -6.26 6.52
N PHE A 20 11.54 -6.17 6.93
CA PHE A 20 12.63 -5.70 6.08
C PHE A 20 13.34 -6.80 5.28
N GLY A 21 13.20 -8.06 5.71
CA GLY A 21 13.87 -9.19 5.08
C GLY A 21 13.17 -9.67 3.81
N SER A 22 13.76 -10.69 3.17
CA SER A 22 13.12 -11.33 2.01
C SER A 22 11.86 -12.09 2.41
N ILE A 23 10.96 -12.32 1.45
CA ILE A 23 9.75 -13.14 1.63
C ILE A 23 10.12 -14.57 2.02
N ALA A 24 11.22 -15.12 1.47
CA ALA A 24 11.69 -16.48 1.77
C ALA A 24 12.22 -16.63 3.21
N THR A 25 12.52 -15.53 3.88
CA THR A 25 13.08 -15.51 5.24
C THR A 25 12.07 -15.05 6.29
N ILE A 26 10.78 -14.97 5.94
CA ILE A 26 9.73 -14.65 6.92
C ILE A 26 9.75 -15.71 8.04
N PRO A 27 9.85 -15.29 9.32
CA PRO A 27 9.92 -16.24 10.43
C PRO A 27 8.65 -17.10 10.54
N GLY A 28 8.82 -18.31 11.05
CA GLY A 28 7.68 -19.18 11.38
C GLY A 28 6.68 -18.48 12.33
N GLY A 29 5.39 -18.74 12.11
CA GLY A 29 4.31 -18.07 12.85
C GLY A 29 3.92 -16.69 12.30
N TRP A 30 4.52 -16.28 11.19
CA TRP A 30 4.16 -15.11 10.41
C TRP A 30 3.88 -15.50 8.96
N ARG A 31 3.12 -14.67 8.25
CA ARG A 31 2.82 -14.85 6.83
C ARG A 31 2.81 -13.51 6.11
N LEU A 32 3.15 -13.50 4.83
CA LEU A 32 3.04 -12.33 3.96
C LEU A 32 1.57 -11.89 3.85
N CYS A 33 1.30 -10.59 3.90
CA CYS A 33 -0.02 -10.04 3.61
C CYS A 33 -0.25 -9.99 2.09
N ASP A 34 -0.61 -11.13 1.50
CA ASP A 34 -0.77 -11.31 0.04
C ASP A 34 -2.19 -11.74 -0.39
N GLY A 35 -3.15 -11.76 0.54
CA GLY A 35 -4.52 -12.19 0.27
C GLY A 35 -4.76 -13.69 0.45
N ILE A 36 -3.71 -14.46 0.77
CA ILE A 36 -3.79 -15.92 0.90
C ILE A 36 -3.97 -16.29 2.37
N ASP A 37 -4.71 -17.38 2.63
CA ASP A 37 -4.92 -17.98 3.95
C ASP A 37 -5.46 -16.98 5.00
N GLY A 38 -6.37 -16.11 4.55
CA GLY A 38 -7.07 -15.13 5.40
C GLY A 38 -6.25 -13.88 5.75
N THR A 39 -5.08 -13.69 5.14
CA THR A 39 -4.35 -12.42 5.23
C THR A 39 -4.97 -11.37 4.30
N PRO A 40 -4.92 -10.07 4.64
CA PRO A 40 -5.24 -9.01 3.67
C PRO A 40 -4.16 -8.93 2.59
N ASP A 41 -4.50 -8.48 1.37
CA ASP A 41 -3.52 -8.21 0.32
C ASP A 41 -3.02 -6.77 0.38
N LEU A 42 -1.86 -6.56 1.01
CA LEU A 42 -1.25 -5.24 1.19
C LEU A 42 -0.09 -4.98 0.21
N ARG A 43 0.10 -5.83 -0.80
CA ARG A 43 1.17 -5.66 -1.79
C ARG A 43 0.89 -4.44 -2.66
N HIS A 44 1.90 -3.60 -2.87
CA HIS A 44 1.79 -2.34 -3.62
C HIS A 44 0.73 -1.36 -3.07
N ARG A 45 0.35 -1.50 -1.80
CA ARG A 45 -0.62 -0.63 -1.14
C ARG A 45 0.04 0.13 -0.02
N PHE A 46 -0.43 1.37 0.15
CA PHE A 46 -0.14 2.15 1.33
C PHE A 46 -1.25 1.92 2.37
N VAL A 47 -0.89 1.70 3.63
CA VAL A 47 -1.86 1.48 4.71
C VAL A 47 -2.39 2.81 5.21
N ILE A 48 -3.70 2.95 5.23
CA ILE A 48 -4.43 4.07 5.84
C ILE A 48 -5.10 3.62 7.14
N GLY A 49 -5.22 4.52 8.12
CA GLY A 49 -5.92 4.24 9.36
C GLY A 49 -7.44 4.12 9.12
N ALA A 50 -8.04 3.05 9.65
CA ALA A 50 -9.48 2.84 9.58
C ALA A 50 -10.26 3.89 10.41
N GLY A 51 -11.46 4.23 9.97
CA GLY A 51 -12.36 5.20 10.58
C GLY A 51 -13.73 5.23 9.88
N PRO A 52 -14.60 6.21 10.18
CA PRO A 52 -15.95 6.27 9.61
C PRO A 52 -16.00 6.32 8.07
N SER A 53 -14.96 6.87 7.44
CA SER A 53 -14.85 7.02 5.98
C SER A 53 -14.07 5.90 5.29
N TYR A 54 -13.28 5.13 6.06
CA TYR A 54 -12.45 4.03 5.57
C TYR A 54 -12.64 2.86 6.53
N LEU A 55 -13.55 1.95 6.19
CA LEU A 55 -13.80 0.77 7.00
C LEU A 55 -12.58 -0.17 6.96
N PRO A 56 -12.43 -1.07 7.95
CA PRO A 56 -11.43 -2.13 7.85
C PRO A 56 -11.61 -2.91 6.56
N ASP A 57 -10.51 -3.16 5.85
CA ASP A 57 -10.45 -3.83 4.54
C ASP A 57 -10.95 -3.01 3.33
N ASP A 58 -11.34 -1.74 3.51
CA ASP A 58 -11.59 -0.86 2.38
C ASP A 58 -10.33 -0.69 1.54
N THR A 59 -10.51 -0.78 0.21
CA THR A 59 -9.44 -0.55 -0.76
C THR A 59 -9.81 0.59 -1.70
N GLY A 60 -8.79 1.30 -2.18
CA GLY A 60 -8.95 2.41 -3.10
C GLY A 60 -7.61 2.89 -3.63
N GLY A 61 -7.66 3.97 -4.43
CA GLY A 61 -6.51 4.45 -5.18
C GLY A 61 -6.28 3.64 -6.45
N ASP A 62 -5.46 4.20 -7.33
CA ASP A 62 -5.08 3.59 -8.60
C ASP A 62 -3.58 3.82 -8.82
N ILE A 63 -2.92 2.89 -9.50
CA ILE A 63 -1.53 3.06 -9.95
C ILE A 63 -1.46 4.08 -11.09
N THR A 64 -2.57 4.24 -11.82
CA THR A 64 -2.74 5.19 -12.91
C THR A 64 -3.97 6.06 -12.67
N HIS A 65 -3.84 7.38 -12.79
CA HIS A 65 -5.01 8.26 -12.84
C HIS A 65 -5.15 8.80 -14.26
N ALA A 66 -6.33 8.62 -14.85
CA ALA A 66 -6.65 9.15 -16.17
C ALA A 66 -7.56 10.37 -16.01
N HIS A 67 -7.23 11.47 -16.70
CA HIS A 67 -8.12 12.62 -16.81
C HIS A 67 -9.02 12.43 -18.04
N SER A 68 -10.33 12.36 -17.82
CA SER A 68 -11.32 12.39 -18.91
C SER A 68 -11.62 13.84 -19.24
N GLU A 69 -10.96 14.39 -20.25
CA GLU A 69 -11.21 15.75 -20.69
C GLU A 69 -12.46 15.80 -21.57
N LEU A 70 -13.62 16.08 -20.96
CA LEU A 70 -14.76 16.63 -21.68
C LEU A 70 -14.47 18.12 -21.89
N LEU A 71 -14.29 18.51 -23.15
CA LEU A 71 -14.04 19.88 -23.60
C LEU A 71 -15.24 20.79 -23.26
N GLY A 72 -15.28 21.29 -22.04
CA GLY A 72 -16.22 22.31 -21.56
C GLY A 72 -15.69 23.74 -21.70
N CYS A 73 -14.69 23.99 -22.55
CA CYS A 73 -14.20 25.34 -22.83
C CYS A 73 -14.66 25.76 -24.23
N GLY A 74 -15.62 26.68 -24.28
CA GLY A 74 -16.02 27.33 -25.53
C GLY A 74 -14.83 28.05 -26.16
N VAL A 75 -14.60 27.76 -27.45
CA VAL A 75 -13.76 28.48 -28.42
C VAL A 75 -12.44 29.00 -27.86
N LEU A 76 -11.39 28.18 -27.96
CA LEU A 76 -10.01 28.65 -28.05
C LEU A 76 -9.58 28.56 -29.51
N ALA A 77 -8.97 29.63 -30.03
CA ALA A 77 -8.45 29.68 -31.38
C ALA A 77 -7.46 28.54 -31.63
N ALA A 78 -7.44 28.01 -32.86
CA ALA A 78 -6.52 26.95 -33.27
C ALA A 78 -5.07 27.38 -33.00
N GLY A 79 -4.41 26.72 -32.05
CA GLY A 79 -2.98 26.90 -31.77
C GLY A 79 -2.58 27.33 -30.35
N THR A 80 -3.52 27.42 -29.39
CA THR A 80 -3.13 27.59 -27.97
C THR A 80 -3.10 26.23 -27.29
N ASP A 81 -1.92 25.64 -27.17
CA ASP A 81 -1.71 24.48 -26.31
C ASP A 81 -1.86 24.96 -24.85
N ILE A 82 -2.96 24.60 -24.18
CA ILE A 82 -2.97 24.65 -22.71
C ILE A 82 -2.03 23.55 -22.29
N GLY A 83 -0.78 23.90 -22.02
CA GLY A 83 0.26 22.96 -21.57
C GLY A 83 -0.09 22.35 -20.22
N VAL A 84 -1.02 21.40 -20.20
CA VAL A 84 -1.21 20.45 -19.11
C VAL A 84 -0.29 19.28 -19.43
N THR A 85 0.96 19.38 -18.97
CA THR A 85 1.84 18.22 -18.92
C THR A 85 1.38 17.34 -17.78
N THR A 86 0.64 16.27 -18.08
CA THR A 86 0.56 15.08 -17.22
C THR A 86 1.91 14.38 -17.36
N ASP A 87 2.91 14.90 -16.65
CA ASP A 87 4.22 14.28 -16.58
C ASP A 87 4.02 12.80 -16.20
N THR A 88 4.55 11.91 -17.04
CA THR A 88 4.50 10.46 -16.80
C THR A 88 5.51 10.05 -15.72
N ARG A 89 6.23 10.98 -15.09
CA ARG A 89 7.08 10.64 -13.96
C ARG A 89 6.16 10.39 -12.79
N SER A 90 6.26 9.16 -12.29
CA SER A 90 5.72 8.83 -10.99
C SER A 90 6.22 9.86 -9.98
N ASN A 91 5.35 10.78 -9.56
CA ASN A 91 5.61 11.79 -8.53
C ASN A 91 5.71 11.16 -7.12
N LEU A 92 6.22 9.94 -7.06
CA LEU A 92 6.48 9.20 -5.84
C LEU A 92 7.77 9.77 -5.24
N PRO A 93 7.75 10.31 -4.02
CA PRO A 93 8.98 10.61 -3.29
C PRO A 93 9.88 9.37 -3.23
N PRO A 94 11.21 9.52 -3.11
CA PRO A 94 12.11 8.39 -2.90
C PRO A 94 11.59 7.49 -1.77
N TYR A 95 11.36 6.21 -2.07
CA TYR A 95 10.75 5.27 -1.13
C TYR A 95 11.61 4.03 -0.93
N TYR A 96 11.46 3.41 0.25
CA TYR A 96 12.04 2.12 0.59
C TYR A 96 10.90 1.15 0.91
N ALA A 97 10.62 0.20 0.00
CA ALA A 97 9.50 -0.71 0.14
C ALA A 97 9.82 -1.87 1.07
N LEU A 98 8.93 -2.11 2.03
CA LEU A 98 9.00 -3.20 2.99
C LEU A 98 7.76 -4.08 2.89
N CYS A 99 7.90 -5.35 3.28
CA CYS A 99 6.77 -6.27 3.27
C CYS A 99 5.88 -6.04 4.48
N TYR A 100 4.57 -6.23 4.32
CA TYR A 100 3.66 -6.41 5.45
C TYR A 100 3.55 -7.90 5.76
N ILE A 101 3.69 -8.26 7.05
CA ILE A 101 3.50 -9.63 7.53
C ILE A 101 2.44 -9.67 8.64
N MET A 102 1.61 -10.70 8.64
CA MET A 102 0.58 -10.95 9.62
C MET A 102 0.98 -12.10 10.54
N LYS A 103 0.78 -11.91 11.85
CA LYS A 103 0.91 -12.98 12.85
C LYS A 103 -0.16 -14.03 12.59
N LEU A 104 0.26 -15.28 12.41
CA LEU A 104 -0.63 -16.46 12.34
C LEU A 104 -1.11 -16.88 13.73
#